data_AF-A0A1F9A7T8-F1
#
_entry.id   AF-A0A1F9A7T8-F1
#
_cell.length_a   1.000
_cell.length_b   1.000
_cell.length_c   1.000
_cell.angle_alpha   90.00
_cell.angle_beta   90.00
_cell.angle_gamma   90.00
#
_symmetry.space_group_name_H-M   'P 1'
#
loop_
_entity.id
_entity.type
_entity.pdbx_description
1 polymer ?
#
loop_
_entity_poly.entity_id
_entity_poly.type
_entity_poly.pdbx_seq_one_letter_code
_entity_poly.pdbx_strand_id
1 'polypeptide(L)'
;MRVKYSYLEEQFKDYQSIFKKIAEVVKTGDFTLGKAVQEFEEKFANLLGARYGVGVNSGTDALFLFLTVIGVGPGSIELRNFTIAFRIVTISFGWR
;
A
#
# COMPACT_ATOMS: atom_id res chain seq x y z
N MET A 1 22.30 8.63 26.99
CA MET A 1 21.25 7.74 26.43
C MET A 1 21.15 8.02 24.93
N ARG A 2 21.36 7.02 24.05
CA ARG A 2 21.15 7.18 22.60
C ARG A 2 19.79 6.59 22.25
N VAL A 3 18.86 7.41 21.79
CA VAL A 3 17.56 6.96 21.28
C VAL A 3 17.67 6.81 19.77
N LYS A 4 17.38 5.62 19.25
CA LYS A 4 17.36 5.40 17.80
C LYS A 4 16.12 6.09 17.21
N TYR A 5 16.32 6.82 16.12
CA TYR A 5 15.21 7.43 15.35
C TYR A 5 14.37 6.36 14.62
N SER A 6 15.02 5.30 14.14
CA SER A 6 14.39 4.19 13.42
C SER A 6 14.40 2.92 14.26
N TYR A 7 13.31 2.15 14.17
CA TYR A 7 13.12 0.87 14.88
C TYR A 7 13.22 -0.35 13.94
N LEU A 8 13.77 -0.17 12.73
CA LEU A 8 13.80 -1.22 11.71
C LEU A 8 14.64 -2.44 12.13
N GLU A 9 15.78 -2.23 12.80
CA GLU A 9 16.61 -3.34 13.29
C GLU A 9 15.81 -4.23 14.25
N GLU A 10 14.96 -3.63 15.08
CA GLU A 10 14.10 -4.30 16.03
C GLU A 10 12.88 -4.94 15.36
N GLN A 11 12.30 -4.26 14.36
CA GLN A 11 11.16 -4.76 13.58
C GLN A 11 11.52 -6.02 12.78
N PHE A 12 12.72 -6.08 12.20
CA PHE A 12 13.18 -7.17 11.34
C PHE A 12 14.04 -8.22 12.08
N LYS A 13 14.01 -8.26 13.42
CA LYS A 13 14.73 -9.27 14.22
C LYS A 13 14.37 -10.70 13.81
N ASP A 14 13.10 -10.95 13.48
CA ASP A 14 12.61 -12.23 12.97
C ASP A 14 12.48 -12.22 11.43
N TYR A 15 13.57 -11.93 10.74
CA TYR A 15 13.59 -11.91 9.27
C TYR A 15 13.34 -13.30 8.65
N GLN A 16 13.58 -14.39 9.40
CA GLN A 16 13.42 -15.76 8.91
C GLN A 16 11.96 -16.08 8.57
N SER A 17 11.01 -15.62 9.39
CA SER A 17 9.57 -15.81 9.11
C SER A 17 9.12 -15.07 7.87
N ILE A 18 9.70 -13.90 7.59
CA ILE A 18 9.45 -13.11 6.38
C ILE A 18 10.02 -13.82 5.15
N PHE A 19 11.26 -14.30 5.22
CA PHE A 19 11.89 -15.03 4.11
C PHE A 19 11.15 -16.31 3.74
N LYS A 20 10.57 -17.00 4.73
CA LYS A 20 9.72 -18.17 4.47
C LYS A 20 8.52 -17.81 3.58
N LYS A 21 7.83 -16.71 3.87
CA LYS A 21 6.69 -16.22 3.05
C LYS A 21 7.13 -15.76 1.67
N ILE A 22 8.28 -15.09 1.56
CA ILE A 22 8.85 -14.70 0.26
C ILE A 22 9.16 -15.95 -0.58
N ALA A 23 9.74 -16.98 0.03
CA ALA A 23 10.05 -18.23 -0.67
C ALA A 23 8.79 -18.95 -1.20
N GLU A 24 7.66 -18.83 -0.52
CA GLU A 24 6.37 -19.36 -1.01
C GLU A 24 5.92 -18.64 -2.29
N VAL A 25 6.02 -17.31 -2.35
CA VAL A 25 5.70 -16.51 -3.56
C VAL A 25 6.66 -16.82 -4.71
N VAL A 26 7.96 -16.95 -4.41
CA VAL A 26 8.97 -17.30 -5.42
C VAL A 26 8.69 -18.67 -6.06
N LYS A 27 8.21 -19.64 -5.27
CA LYS A 27 7.84 -20.97 -5.78
C LYS A 27 6.62 -20.94 -6.69
N THR A 28 5.64 -20.09 -6.42
CA THR A 28 4.43 -19.98 -7.25
C THR A 28 4.63 -19.09 -8.47
N GLY A 29 5.66 -18.24 -8.49
CA GLY A 29 5.91 -17.28 -9.56
C GLY A 29 4.93 -16.11 -9.57
N ASP A 30 4.15 -15.94 -8.50
CA ASP A 30 3.03 -15.01 -8.42
C ASP A 30 3.47 -13.59 -8.03
N PHE A 31 4.28 -12.98 -8.89
CA PHE A 31 4.98 -11.72 -8.59
C PHE A 31 4.18 -10.45 -8.90
N THR A 32 3.12 -10.54 -9.71
CA THR A 32 2.41 -9.35 -10.21
C THR A 32 0.91 -9.52 -10.01
N LEU A 33 0.31 -8.62 -9.22
CA LEU A 33 -1.12 -8.63 -8.88
C LEU A 33 -1.61 -9.98 -8.35
N GLY A 34 -0.73 -10.65 -7.59
CA GLY A 34 -0.94 -11.99 -7.08
C GLY A 34 -1.82 -12.07 -5.84
N LYS A 35 -2.04 -13.29 -5.38
CA LYS A 35 -2.89 -13.60 -4.21
C LYS A 35 -2.44 -12.85 -2.95
N ALA A 36 -1.13 -12.70 -2.74
CA ALA A 36 -0.59 -11.98 -1.60
C ALA A 36 -0.99 -10.49 -1.58
N VAL A 37 -1.12 -9.87 -2.76
CA VAL A 37 -1.57 -8.47 -2.90
C VAL A 37 -3.06 -8.37 -2.57
N GLN A 38 -3.89 -9.25 -3.14
CA GLN A 38 -5.33 -9.26 -2.87
C GLN A 38 -5.63 -9.46 -1.37
N GLU A 39 -4.97 -10.45 -0.74
CA GLU A 39 -5.16 -10.69 0.70
C GLU A 39 -4.74 -9.49 1.55
N PHE A 40 -3.69 -8.76 1.15
CA PHE A 40 -3.27 -7.55 1.83
C PHE A 40 -4.32 -6.44 1.66
N GLU A 41 -4.80 -6.20 0.45
CA GLU A 41 -5.81 -5.17 0.15
C GLU A 41 -7.09 -5.39 0.96
N GLU A 42 -7.58 -6.63 1.02
CA GLU A 42 -8.76 -7.00 1.81
C GLU A 42 -8.54 -6.79 3.31
N LYS A 43 -7.42 -7.30 3.85
CA LYS A 43 -7.10 -7.12 5.28
C LYS A 43 -6.92 -5.65 5.65
N PHE A 44 -6.31 -4.88 4.77
CA PHE A 44 -6.06 -3.47 5.01
C PHE A 44 -7.34 -2.63 4.91
N ALA A 45 -8.22 -2.94 3.95
CA ALA A 45 -9.55 -2.34 3.86
C ALA A 45 -10.34 -2.60 5.15
N ASN A 46 -10.35 -3.85 5.62
CA ASN A 46 -11.01 -4.25 6.86
C ASN A 46 -10.42 -3.54 8.10
N LEU A 47 -9.09 -3.44 8.18
CA LEU A 47 -8.40 -2.74 9.27
C LEU A 47 -8.84 -1.27 9.37
N LEU A 48 -9.09 -0.62 8.24
CA LEU A 48 -9.48 0.78 8.17
C LEU A 48 -11.00 1.00 8.13
N GLY A 49 -11.81 -0.07 8.15
CA GLY A 49 -13.26 0.00 7.95
C GLY A 49 -13.68 0.55 6.58
N ALA A 50 -12.80 0.42 5.58
CA ALA A 50 -13.08 0.86 4.21
C ALA A 50 -13.76 -0.26 3.42
N ARG A 51 -14.58 0.12 2.43
CA ARG A 51 -15.24 -0.84 1.53
C ARG A 51 -14.26 -1.48 0.55
N TYR A 52 -13.20 -0.76 0.18
CA TYR A 52 -12.19 -1.19 -0.78
C TYR A 52 -10.81 -0.70 -0.33
N GLY A 53 -9.78 -1.50 -0.63
CA GLY A 53 -8.36 -1.13 -0.54
C GLY A 53 -7.72 -1.45 -1.89
N VAL A 54 -6.87 -0.56 -2.39
CA VAL A 54 -6.17 -0.74 -3.67
C VAL A 54 -4.70 -0.44 -3.46
N GLY A 55 -3.83 -1.42 -3.74
CA GLY A 55 -2.38 -1.35 -3.68
C GLY A 55 -1.80 -0.63 -4.89
N VAL A 56 -1.06 0.45 -4.67
CA VAL A 56 -0.36 1.21 -5.73
C VAL A 56 1.12 1.37 -5.41
N ASN A 57 1.93 1.72 -6.39
CA ASN A 57 3.39 1.76 -6.23
C ASN A 57 3.87 2.74 -5.13
N SER A 58 3.39 3.99 -5.12
CA SER A 58 3.82 4.99 -4.13
C SER A 58 2.67 5.77 -3.49
N GLY A 59 2.93 6.46 -2.37
CA GLY A 59 1.95 7.37 -1.75
C GLY A 59 1.63 8.55 -2.66
N THR A 60 2.61 8.98 -3.45
CA THR A 60 2.43 10.01 -4.47
C THR A 60 1.49 9.53 -5.57
N ASP A 61 1.64 8.29 -6.04
CA ASP A 61 0.73 7.71 -7.05
C ASP A 61 -0.68 7.55 -6.48
N ALA A 62 -0.80 7.17 -5.20
CA ALA A 62 -2.08 7.08 -4.53
C ALA A 62 -2.82 8.43 -4.53
N LEU A 63 -2.11 9.51 -4.18
CA LEU A 63 -2.66 10.86 -4.20
C LEU A 63 -2.96 11.32 -5.62
N PHE A 64 -2.06 11.06 -6.56
CA PHE A 64 -2.25 11.43 -7.96
C PHE A 64 -3.49 10.75 -8.56
N LEU A 65 -3.64 9.44 -8.37
CA LEU A 65 -4.81 8.68 -8.82
C LEU A 65 -6.08 9.18 -8.16
N PHE A 66 -6.04 9.45 -6.85
CA PHE A 66 -7.18 10.03 -6.14
C PHE A 66 -7.60 11.37 -6.75
N LEU A 67 -6.67 12.32 -6.91
CA LEU A 67 -6.91 13.64 -7.49
C LEU A 67 -7.42 13.56 -8.93
N THR A 68 -6.89 12.61 -9.71
CA THR A 68 -7.33 12.35 -11.09
C THR A 68 -8.77 11.85 -11.12
N VAL A 69 -9.13 10.90 -10.26
CA VAL A 69 -10.50 10.33 -10.21
C VAL A 69 -11.53 11.36 -9.80
N ILE A 70 -11.19 12.28 -8.89
CA ILE A 70 -12.10 13.36 -8.48
C ILE A 70 -12.12 14.55 -9.46
N GLY A 71 -11.34 14.49 -10.54
CA GLY A 71 -11.35 15.50 -11.60
C GLY A 71 -10.64 16.81 -11.24
N VAL A 72 -9.68 16.79 -10.31
CA VAL A 72 -8.86 17.97 -9.97
C VAL A 72 -7.85 18.21 -11.10
N GLY A 73 -7.83 19.45 -11.61
CA GLY A 73 -6.95 19.88 -12.70
C GLY A 73 -6.46 21.32 -12.53
N PRO A 74 -5.63 21.83 -13.46
CA PRO A 74 -5.12 23.19 -13.38
C PRO A 74 -6.28 24.21 -13.36
N GLY A 75 -6.39 24.98 -12.26
CA GLY A 75 -7.43 26.00 -12.08
C GLY A 75 -8.67 25.56 -11.26
N SER A 76 -8.76 24.31 -10.81
CA SER A 76 -9.87 23.86 -9.96
C SER A 76 -9.52 24.01 -8.47
N ILE A 77 -10.30 24.81 -7.73
CA ILE A 77 -10.23 24.89 -6.25
C ILE A 77 -11.38 24.18 -5.55
N GLU A 78 -12.22 23.48 -6.30
CA GLU A 78 -13.44 22.87 -5.76
C GLU A 78 -13.15 21.49 -5.15
N LEU A 79 -12.80 21.50 -3.87
CA LEU A 79 -12.93 20.35 -2.98
C LEU A 79 -14.44 20.06 -2.78
N ARG A 80 -15.11 19.50 -3.79
CA ARG A 80 -16.51 19.08 -3.64
C ARG A 80 -16.58 17.93 -2.64
N ASN A 81 -17.32 18.18 -1.55
CA ASN A 81 -17.76 17.28 -0.48
C ASN A 81 -17.30 15.82 -0.61
N PHE A 82 -16.28 15.51 0.18
CA PHE A 82 -15.62 14.23 0.39
C PHE A 82 -16.61 13.11 0.73
N THR A 83 -17.09 12.35 -0.25
CA THR A 83 -17.64 11.01 0.01
C THR A 83 -17.43 10.07 -1.19
N ILE A 84 -16.18 9.83 -1.55
CA ILE A 84 -15.79 8.60 -2.22
C ILE A 84 -14.72 7.95 -1.35
N ALA A 85 -15.12 6.96 -0.55
CA ALA A 85 -14.22 6.25 0.36
C ALA A 85 -13.37 5.21 -0.40
N PHE A 86 -12.53 5.66 -1.34
CA PHE A 86 -11.41 4.87 -1.83
C PHE A 86 -10.19 5.18 -0.97
N ARG A 87 -9.82 4.25 -0.08
CA ARG A 87 -8.54 4.33 0.62
C ARG A 87 -7.51 3.59 -0.22
N ILE A 88 -6.78 4.35 -1.02
CA ILE A 88 -5.67 3.83 -1.81
C ILE A 88 -4.47 3.64 -0.87
N VAL A 89 -3.88 2.45 -0.93
CA VAL A 89 -2.80 2.01 -0.08
C VAL A 89 -1.57 1.85 -0.92
N THR A 90 -0.44 2.31 -0.42
CA THR A 90 0.82 2.17 -1.11
C THR A 90 1.46 0.82 -0.79
N ILE A 91 1.77 0.05 -1.83
CA ILE A 91 2.70 -1.08 -1.82
C ILE A 91 3.73 -0.83 -2.93
N SER A 92 4.89 -0.32 -2.55
CA SER A 92 6.01 -0.19 -3.49
C SER A 92 6.74 -1.53 -3.58
N PHE A 93 6.65 -2.18 -4.74
CA PHE A 93 7.64 -3.17 -5.16
C PHE A 93 8.41 -2.59 -6.34
N GLY A 94 9.47 -1.85 -6.04
CA GLY A 94 10.46 -1.44 -7.02
C GLY A 94 11.41 -2.59 -7.31
N TRP A 95 11.19 -3.30 -8.42
CA TRP A 95 12.24 -4.10 -9.05
C TRP A 95 12.73 -3.35 -10.28
N ARG A 96 13.87 -2.69 -10.12
CA ARG A 96 14.72 -2.15 -11.17
C ARG A 96 16.15 -2.56 -10.87
#